data_AF-A0A8D9A200-F1
#
_entry.id   AF-A0A8D9A200-F1
#
_cell.length_a   1.000
_cell.length_b   1.000
_cell.length_c   1.000
_cell.angle_alpha   90.00
_cell.angle_beta   90.00
_cell.angle_gamma   90.00
#
_symmetry.space_group_name_H-M   'P 1'
#
loop_
_entity.id
_entity.type
_entity.pdbx_description
1 polymer ?
#
loop_
_entity_poly.entity_id
_entity_poly.type
_entity_poly.pdbx_seq_one_letter_code
_entity_poly.pdbx_strand_id
1 'polypeptide(L)'
;AWANLLKALLIAIRYSAVRKQFGEDGRGQEMSIIEYQTQQVRIIPYVAALFVYKVSLWTSTHALGKIYETLEQPDDDCSELITEWHALMSGLKPLMTWLTVAAVQECREACGGHGYLYAAGLAELKADTDSLVTLEGDNNVLSQQASKFLIFMHKTHCTGDNGSGSKVETPMNSIHYINEPDEKVTLKTKQDISVPNFLSIYSFLVRYLVRKSISTYESKLRNGLDKFSAHNESQVFAARTLALVYTERYVIEQYWLHITTSRMSPPVKLVMTELCLLYSAWSLEKYVPYLYESGYFTEGQPVKLIQDTILRLCRHLKPNIVSLIEVEAPPDSIVDSVLGSSTGAVYKQLQAAFNGYPGNFEQDEEWGEMLGKSHL
;
A
#
# COMPACT_ATOMS: atom_id res chain seq x y z
N ALA A 1 -5.16 -5.26 -8.98
CA ALA A 1 -4.64 -4.22 -8.07
C ALA A 1 -3.15 -3.97 -8.29
N TRP A 2 -2.27 -4.91 -7.93
CA TRP A 2 -0.82 -4.74 -8.07
C TRP A 2 -0.35 -4.32 -9.47
N ALA A 3 -0.87 -4.94 -10.53
CA ALA A 3 -0.53 -4.56 -11.90
C ALA A 3 -0.92 -3.12 -12.25
N ASN A 4 -2.06 -2.63 -11.75
CA ASN A 4 -2.51 -1.25 -11.97
C ASN A 4 -1.65 -0.27 -11.18
N LEU A 5 -1.22 -0.65 -9.96
CA LEU A 5 -0.25 0.12 -9.18
C LEU A 5 1.07 0.27 -9.94
N LEU A 6 1.61 -0.83 -10.46
CA LEU A 6 2.82 -0.84 -11.28
C LEU A 6 2.68 0.08 -12.51
N LYS A 7 1.62 -0.08 -13.29
CA LYS A 7 1.37 0.74 -14.48
C LYS A 7 1.35 2.23 -14.16
N ALA A 8 0.60 2.64 -13.14
CA ALA A 8 0.49 4.05 -12.75
C ALA A 8 1.83 4.62 -12.30
N LEU A 9 2.57 3.88 -11.47
CA LEU A 9 3.89 4.29 -10.99
C LEU A 9 4.91 4.37 -12.13
N LEU A 10 4.88 3.41 -13.06
CA LEU A 10 5.76 3.42 -14.23
C LEU A 10 5.57 4.67 -15.08
N ILE A 11 4.30 5.02 -15.36
CA ILE A 11 3.96 6.25 -16.09
C ILE A 11 4.47 7.48 -15.34
N ALA A 12 4.13 7.61 -14.05
CA ALA A 12 4.50 8.78 -13.27
C ALA A 12 6.01 8.93 -13.07
N ILE A 13 6.75 7.83 -12.89
CA ILE A 13 8.20 7.85 -12.69
C ILE A 13 8.93 8.18 -13.99
N ARG A 14 8.58 7.52 -15.11
CA ARG A 14 9.15 7.83 -16.43
C ARG A 14 8.93 9.29 -16.77
N TYR A 15 7.69 9.78 -16.61
CA TYR A 15 7.36 11.18 -16.83
C TYR A 15 8.11 12.12 -15.89
N SER A 16 8.17 11.81 -14.59
CA SER A 16 8.84 12.65 -13.60
C SER A 16 10.34 12.77 -13.82
N ALA A 17 10.97 11.74 -14.42
CA ALA A 17 12.40 11.75 -14.74
C ALA A 17 12.73 12.68 -15.92
N VAL A 18 11.82 12.86 -16.88
CA VAL A 18 12.06 13.67 -18.09
C VAL A 18 11.42 15.06 -18.03
N ARG A 19 10.33 15.23 -17.27
CA ARG A 19 9.64 16.52 -17.15
C ARG A 19 10.50 17.47 -16.33
N LYS A 20 10.90 18.58 -16.95
CA LYS A 20 11.56 19.70 -16.28
C LYS A 20 10.57 20.82 -16.02
N GLN A 21 10.65 21.42 -14.84
CA GLN A 21 9.86 22.58 -14.44
C GLN A 21 10.51 23.24 -13.22
N PHE A 22 10.66 24.56 -13.26
CA PHE A 22 11.37 25.34 -12.24
C PHE A 22 12.84 24.88 -12.08
N GLY A 23 13.61 25.58 -11.25
CA GLY A 23 15.01 25.25 -11.00
C GLY A 23 15.58 26.15 -9.92
N GLU A 24 16.88 26.05 -9.66
CA GLU A 24 17.56 27.03 -8.81
C GLU A 24 17.49 28.42 -9.46
N ASP A 25 17.08 29.40 -8.66
CA ASP A 25 17.02 30.79 -9.06
C ASP A 25 18.38 31.26 -9.61
N GLY A 26 18.36 31.93 -10.76
CA GLY A 26 19.54 32.52 -11.37
C GLY A 26 20.45 31.56 -12.16
N ARG A 27 20.14 30.25 -12.24
CA ARG A 27 20.93 29.30 -13.06
C ARG A 27 20.37 29.02 -14.46
N GLY A 28 19.12 29.41 -14.73
CA GLY A 28 18.50 29.34 -16.06
C GLY A 28 18.23 27.93 -16.62
N GLN A 29 18.61 26.87 -15.90
CA GLN A 29 18.31 25.49 -16.28
C GLN A 29 17.22 24.91 -15.40
N GLU A 30 16.13 24.46 -16.02
CA GLU A 30 15.08 23.76 -15.29
C GLU A 30 15.54 22.36 -14.85
N MET A 31 15.11 21.97 -13.65
CA MET A 31 15.38 20.67 -13.06
C MET A 31 14.24 19.70 -13.34
N SER A 32 14.60 18.42 -13.43
CA SER A 32 13.63 17.33 -13.53
C SER A 32 12.75 17.29 -12.28
N ILE A 33 11.44 17.10 -12.42
CA ILE A 33 10.53 17.20 -11.29
C ILE A 33 10.75 16.10 -10.24
N ILE A 34 11.35 14.96 -10.62
CA ILE A 34 11.76 13.91 -9.67
C ILE A 34 12.82 14.39 -8.65
N GLU A 35 13.51 15.52 -8.93
CA GLU A 35 14.50 16.11 -8.02
C GLU A 35 13.86 16.78 -6.80
N TYR A 36 12.59 17.18 -6.88
CA TYR A 36 11.89 17.80 -5.76
C TYR A 36 11.43 16.77 -4.73
N GLN A 37 11.71 17.04 -3.45
CA GLN A 37 11.32 16.16 -2.35
C GLN A 37 9.80 15.96 -2.26
N THR A 38 9.02 16.98 -2.66
CA THR A 38 7.56 16.88 -2.75
C THR A 38 7.15 15.81 -3.77
N GLN A 39 7.75 15.78 -4.96
CA GLN A 39 7.49 14.73 -5.96
C GLN A 39 7.93 13.36 -5.47
N GLN A 40 9.09 13.29 -4.81
CA GLN A 40 9.65 12.04 -4.27
C GLN A 40 8.73 11.42 -3.22
N VAL A 41 8.28 12.19 -2.22
CA VAL A 41 7.42 11.70 -1.13
C VAL A 41 6.04 11.31 -1.63
N ARG A 42 5.55 11.92 -2.72
CA ARG A 42 4.28 11.55 -3.34
C ARG A 42 4.31 10.19 -4.04
N ILE A 43 5.44 9.79 -4.63
CA ILE A 43 5.51 8.60 -5.51
C ILE A 43 6.32 7.45 -4.91
N ILE A 44 7.49 7.74 -4.34
CA ILE A 44 8.46 6.70 -3.93
C ILE A 44 7.90 5.77 -2.84
N PRO A 45 7.11 6.22 -1.85
CA PRO A 45 6.49 5.31 -0.89
C PRO A 45 5.53 4.29 -1.53
N TYR A 46 4.85 4.65 -2.62
CA TYR A 46 4.02 3.69 -3.37
C TYR A 46 4.87 2.66 -4.12
N VAL A 47 6.08 3.01 -4.57
CA VAL A 47 7.04 2.02 -5.10
C VAL A 47 7.46 1.05 -4.01
N ALA A 48 7.75 1.54 -2.80
CA ALA A 48 8.03 0.65 -1.67
C ALA A 48 6.84 -0.31 -1.39
N ALA A 49 5.61 0.20 -1.42
CA ALA A 49 4.40 -0.63 -1.29
C ALA A 49 4.30 -1.68 -2.40
N LEU A 50 4.60 -1.33 -3.66
CA LEU A 50 4.59 -2.25 -4.80
C LEU A 50 5.46 -3.48 -4.54
N PHE A 51 6.70 -3.28 -4.07
CA PHE A 51 7.62 -4.39 -3.76
C PHE A 51 7.15 -5.23 -2.57
N VAL A 52 6.70 -4.58 -1.48
CA VAL A 52 6.18 -5.27 -0.29
C VAL A 52 4.96 -6.16 -0.65
N TYR A 53 4.05 -5.62 -1.46
CA TYR A 53 2.88 -6.34 -1.91
C TYR A 53 3.19 -7.46 -2.88
N LYS A 54 4.23 -7.34 -3.73
CA LYS A 54 4.65 -8.41 -4.64
C LYS A 54 4.99 -9.69 -3.87
N VAL A 55 5.82 -9.57 -2.82
CA VAL A 55 6.20 -10.72 -1.99
C VAL A 55 4.98 -11.29 -1.26
N SER A 56 4.12 -10.43 -0.73
CA SER A 56 2.92 -10.86 0.00
C SER A 56 1.93 -11.61 -0.89
N LEU A 57 1.76 -11.18 -2.14
CA LEU A 57 0.97 -11.90 -3.14
C LEU A 57 1.60 -13.24 -3.47
N TRP A 58 2.92 -13.29 -3.68
CA TRP A 58 3.62 -14.55 -3.94
C TRP A 58 3.43 -15.55 -2.79
N THR A 59 3.61 -15.13 -1.54
CA THR A 59 3.36 -15.99 -0.36
C THR A 59 1.91 -16.48 -0.31
N SER A 60 0.95 -15.59 -0.57
CA SER A 60 -0.47 -15.92 -0.51
C SER A 60 -0.89 -16.87 -1.65
N THR A 61 -0.35 -16.69 -2.85
CA THR A 61 -0.57 -17.60 -4.00
C THR A 61 0.05 -18.97 -3.74
N HIS A 62 1.24 -19.03 -3.13
CA HIS A 62 1.85 -20.30 -2.76
C HIS A 62 1.04 -21.06 -1.71
N ALA A 63 0.52 -20.36 -0.70
CA ALA A 63 -0.39 -20.95 0.29
C ALA A 63 -1.70 -21.46 -0.36
N LEU A 64 -2.24 -20.74 -1.33
CA LEU A 64 -3.40 -21.19 -2.10
C LEU A 64 -3.10 -22.46 -2.92
N GLY A 65 -1.90 -22.56 -3.51
CA GLY A 65 -1.44 -23.77 -4.19
C GLY A 65 -1.43 -24.98 -3.24
N LYS A 66 -0.89 -24.81 -2.03
CA LYS A 66 -0.92 -25.86 -1.00
C LYS A 66 -2.34 -26.27 -0.62
N ILE A 67 -3.25 -25.32 -0.48
CA ILE A 67 -4.67 -25.61 -0.21
C ILE A 67 -5.23 -26.51 -1.32
N TYR A 68 -5.01 -26.17 -2.59
CA TYR A 68 -5.49 -27.00 -3.70
C TYR A 68 -4.87 -28.40 -3.70
N GLU A 69 -3.56 -28.51 -3.48
CA GLU A 69 -2.86 -29.79 -3.40
C GLU A 69 -3.41 -30.67 -2.26
N THR A 70 -3.69 -30.08 -1.08
CA THR A 70 -4.26 -30.83 0.06
C THR A 70 -5.70 -31.25 -0.19
N LEU A 71 -6.52 -30.42 -0.86
CA LEU A 71 -7.91 -30.77 -1.19
C LEU A 71 -8.03 -31.94 -2.18
N GLU A 72 -6.97 -32.26 -2.92
CA GLU A 72 -6.91 -33.46 -3.77
C GLU A 72 -6.64 -34.75 -2.96
N GLN A 73 -6.22 -34.64 -1.70
CA GLN A 73 -5.97 -35.77 -0.80
C GLN A 73 -7.15 -35.96 0.18
N PRO A 74 -7.93 -37.06 0.09
CA PRO A 74 -9.16 -37.23 0.88
C PRO A 74 -9.00 -37.24 2.40
N ASP A 75 -7.81 -37.60 2.89
CA ASP A 75 -7.54 -37.82 4.32
C ASP A 75 -6.82 -36.65 5.01
N ASP A 76 -6.41 -35.61 4.27
CA ASP A 76 -5.65 -34.49 4.81
C ASP A 76 -6.57 -33.29 5.17
N ASP A 77 -6.39 -32.71 6.36
CA ASP A 77 -7.13 -31.52 6.81
C ASP A 77 -6.32 -30.23 6.60
N CYS A 78 -6.88 -29.29 5.83
CA CYS A 78 -6.33 -27.95 5.64
C CYS A 78 -7.25 -26.82 6.14
N SER A 79 -8.24 -27.14 6.99
CA SER A 79 -9.25 -26.17 7.45
C SER A 79 -8.65 -24.95 8.17
N GLU A 80 -7.62 -25.14 8.99
CA GLU A 80 -6.90 -24.03 9.65
C GLU A 80 -6.18 -23.14 8.65
N LEU A 81 -5.52 -23.73 7.65
CA LEU A 81 -4.81 -22.99 6.60
C LEU A 81 -5.81 -22.20 5.74
N ILE A 82 -6.94 -22.80 5.35
CA ILE A 82 -8.01 -22.11 4.62
C ILE A 82 -8.54 -20.93 5.44
N THR A 83 -8.79 -21.13 6.73
CA THR A 83 -9.33 -20.09 7.62
C THR A 83 -8.36 -18.92 7.76
N GLU A 84 -7.09 -19.19 8.02
CA GLU A 84 -6.06 -18.16 8.16
C GLU A 84 -5.81 -17.45 6.82
N TRP A 85 -5.71 -18.19 5.72
CA TRP A 85 -5.55 -17.62 4.38
C TRP A 85 -6.72 -16.71 4.03
N HIS A 86 -7.96 -17.13 4.29
CA HIS A 86 -9.14 -16.31 4.06
C HIS A 86 -9.12 -15.03 4.90
N ALA A 87 -8.75 -15.10 6.17
CA ALA A 87 -8.63 -13.92 7.04
C ALA A 87 -7.56 -12.93 6.52
N LEU A 88 -6.40 -13.44 6.10
CA LEU A 88 -5.32 -12.65 5.51
C LEU A 88 -5.76 -11.98 4.20
N MET A 89 -6.40 -12.71 3.29
CA MET A 89 -6.88 -12.17 2.03
C MET A 89 -7.97 -11.13 2.22
N SER A 90 -8.83 -11.31 3.23
CA SER A 90 -9.86 -10.36 3.62
C SER A 90 -9.29 -9.04 4.17
N GLY A 91 -8.06 -9.04 4.65
CA GLY A 91 -7.32 -7.81 5.00
C GLY A 91 -6.46 -7.27 3.86
N LEU A 92 -5.78 -8.15 3.12
CA LEU A 92 -4.85 -7.80 2.03
C LEU A 92 -5.57 -7.15 0.86
N LYS A 93 -6.74 -7.65 0.48
CA LYS A 93 -7.51 -7.09 -0.64
C LYS A 93 -7.94 -5.64 -0.36
N PRO A 94 -8.57 -5.29 0.78
CA PRO A 94 -8.83 -3.90 1.13
C PRO A 94 -7.59 -3.02 1.18
N LEU A 95 -6.54 -3.48 1.86
CA LEU A 95 -5.29 -2.72 2.02
C LEU A 95 -4.69 -2.34 0.67
N MET A 96 -4.52 -3.33 -0.22
CA MET A 96 -3.88 -3.14 -1.52
C MET A 96 -4.73 -2.33 -2.49
N THR A 97 -6.04 -2.59 -2.54
CA THR A 97 -6.94 -1.94 -3.50
C THR A 97 -7.18 -0.48 -3.15
N TRP A 98 -7.39 -0.14 -1.87
CA TRP A 98 -7.46 1.26 -1.44
C TRP A 98 -6.15 2.00 -1.72
N LEU A 99 -5.00 1.37 -1.44
CA LEU A 99 -3.71 1.97 -1.75
C LEU A 99 -3.55 2.19 -3.26
N THR A 100 -3.94 1.23 -4.08
CA THR A 100 -3.81 1.32 -5.54
C THR A 100 -4.70 2.44 -6.09
N VAL A 101 -5.97 2.53 -5.68
CA VAL A 101 -6.88 3.62 -6.09
C VAL A 101 -6.27 5.00 -5.77
N ALA A 102 -5.74 5.16 -4.56
CA ALA A 102 -5.07 6.39 -4.16
C ALA A 102 -3.80 6.65 -5.00
N ALA A 103 -2.98 5.62 -5.20
CA ALA A 103 -1.75 5.73 -5.97
C ALA A 103 -1.98 6.12 -7.43
N VAL A 104 -2.99 5.56 -8.11
CA VAL A 104 -3.30 5.93 -9.49
C VAL A 104 -3.69 7.40 -9.57
N GLN A 105 -4.49 7.87 -8.61
CA GLN A 105 -4.88 9.29 -8.55
C GLN A 105 -3.68 10.20 -8.26
N GLU A 106 -2.81 9.83 -7.31
CA GLU A 106 -1.56 10.56 -7.03
C GLU A 106 -0.63 10.59 -8.25
N CYS A 107 -0.49 9.47 -8.97
CA CYS A 107 0.31 9.39 -10.20
C CYS A 107 -0.23 10.31 -11.30
N ARG A 108 -1.56 10.41 -11.41
CA ARG A 108 -2.23 11.33 -12.34
C ARG A 108 -1.90 12.78 -12.04
N GLU A 109 -2.03 13.19 -10.78
CA GLU A 109 -1.72 14.55 -10.35
C GLU A 109 -0.22 14.87 -10.41
N ALA A 110 0.63 13.88 -10.13
CA ALA A 110 2.08 14.01 -10.23
C ALA A 110 2.56 14.23 -11.68
N CYS A 111 1.75 13.84 -12.67
CA CYS A 111 1.97 14.15 -14.09
C CYS A 111 1.45 15.54 -14.50
N GLY A 112 0.85 16.31 -13.59
CA GLY A 112 0.28 17.63 -13.85
C GLY A 112 -0.85 17.58 -14.88
N GLY A 113 -1.00 18.65 -15.68
CA GLY A 113 -2.04 18.74 -16.70
C GLY A 113 -1.97 17.62 -17.76
N HIS A 114 -0.76 17.17 -18.13
CA HIS A 114 -0.60 16.06 -19.07
C HIS A 114 -1.16 14.74 -18.51
N GLY A 115 -1.16 14.55 -17.19
CA GLY A 115 -1.79 13.36 -16.58
C GLY A 115 -3.29 13.27 -16.80
N TYR A 116 -3.96 14.38 -17.15
CA TYR A 116 -5.40 14.40 -17.46
C TYR A 116 -5.71 14.03 -18.91
N LEU A 117 -4.72 14.06 -19.82
CA LEU A 117 -4.91 13.71 -21.22
C LEU A 117 -5.29 12.24 -21.35
N TYR A 118 -6.19 11.93 -22.29
CA TYR A 118 -6.52 10.56 -22.64
C TYR A 118 -5.26 9.74 -22.99
N ALA A 119 -4.36 10.33 -23.78
CA ALA A 119 -3.08 9.73 -24.18
C ALA A 119 -2.12 9.40 -23.01
N ALA A 120 -2.38 9.90 -21.80
CA ALA A 120 -1.62 9.51 -20.61
C ALA A 120 -2.04 8.15 -20.04
N GLY A 121 -3.24 7.64 -20.38
CA GLY A 121 -3.75 6.33 -19.93
C GLY A 121 -4.15 6.26 -18.45
N LEU A 122 -3.86 7.28 -17.63
CA LEU A 122 -4.10 7.26 -16.19
C LEU A 122 -5.59 7.40 -15.81
N ALA A 123 -6.39 8.07 -16.63
CA ALA A 123 -7.83 8.23 -16.39
C ALA A 123 -8.58 6.91 -16.57
N GLU A 124 -8.30 6.19 -17.65
CA GLU A 124 -8.87 4.86 -17.91
C GLU A 124 -8.39 3.84 -16.87
N LEU A 125 -7.08 3.83 -16.57
CA LEU A 125 -6.52 2.99 -15.52
C LEU A 125 -7.18 3.26 -14.16
N LYS A 126 -7.53 4.51 -13.85
CA LYS A 126 -8.25 4.88 -12.63
C LYS A 126 -9.66 4.29 -12.62
N ALA A 127 -10.40 4.42 -13.72
CA ALA A 127 -11.74 3.87 -13.85
C ALA A 127 -11.76 2.34 -13.63
N ASP A 128 -10.81 1.61 -14.25
CA ASP A 128 -10.68 0.16 -14.05
C ASP A 128 -10.34 -0.19 -12.60
N THR A 129 -9.44 0.57 -11.99
CA THR A 129 -8.97 0.33 -10.62
C THR A 129 -10.07 0.54 -9.59
N ASP A 130 -11.00 1.47 -9.81
CA ASP A 130 -12.09 1.77 -8.88
C ASP A 130 -13.05 0.60 -8.69
N SER A 131 -13.18 -0.28 -9.68
CA SER A 131 -13.98 -1.51 -9.52
C SER A 131 -13.44 -2.43 -8.41
N LEU A 132 -12.11 -2.43 -8.18
CA LEU A 132 -11.43 -3.39 -7.33
C LEU A 132 -11.73 -3.21 -5.84
N VAL A 133 -12.20 -2.03 -5.41
CA VAL A 133 -12.60 -1.79 -4.02
C VAL A 133 -14.00 -2.35 -3.71
N THR A 134 -14.74 -2.77 -4.74
CA THR A 134 -16.14 -3.23 -4.65
C THR A 134 -16.27 -4.72 -5.01
N LEU A 135 -15.68 -5.15 -6.13
CA LEU A 135 -15.77 -6.53 -6.62
C LEU A 135 -15.06 -7.51 -5.68
N GLU A 136 -15.45 -8.79 -5.70
CA GLU A 136 -14.90 -9.85 -4.84
C GLU A 136 -14.99 -9.55 -3.33
N GLY A 137 -16.06 -8.84 -2.95
CA GLY A 137 -16.41 -8.45 -1.57
C GLY A 137 -16.08 -7.00 -1.26
N ASP A 138 -17.03 -6.21 -0.76
CA ASP A 138 -16.77 -4.82 -0.36
C ASP A 138 -15.62 -4.72 0.64
N ASN A 139 -14.73 -3.75 0.44
CA ASN A 139 -13.53 -3.62 1.26
C ASN A 139 -13.81 -3.38 2.76
N ASN A 140 -14.89 -2.66 3.10
CA ASN A 140 -15.25 -2.44 4.50
C ASN A 140 -15.81 -3.71 5.13
N VAL A 141 -16.59 -4.51 4.38
CA VAL A 141 -17.11 -5.81 4.83
C VAL A 141 -15.99 -6.82 5.03
N LEU A 142 -15.05 -6.93 4.09
CA LEU A 142 -13.91 -7.85 4.20
C LEU A 142 -12.99 -7.51 5.38
N SER A 143 -12.77 -6.21 5.64
CA SER A 143 -12.02 -5.77 6.83
C SER A 143 -12.64 -6.32 8.13
N GLN A 144 -13.97 -6.52 8.18
CA GLN A 144 -14.63 -7.12 9.34
C GLN A 144 -14.25 -8.60 9.50
N GLN A 145 -14.09 -9.36 8.42
CA GLN A 145 -13.71 -10.78 8.48
C GLN A 145 -12.31 -10.95 9.08
N ALA A 146 -11.34 -10.15 8.64
CA ALA A 146 -9.99 -10.15 9.21
C ALA A 146 -9.98 -9.79 10.70
N SER A 147 -10.73 -8.75 11.09
CA SER A 147 -10.82 -8.33 12.50
C SER A 147 -11.51 -9.37 13.40
N LYS A 148 -12.56 -10.05 12.89
CA LYS A 148 -13.26 -11.13 13.60
C LYS A 148 -12.33 -12.30 13.87
N PHE A 149 -11.53 -12.69 12.88
CA PHE A 149 -10.50 -13.72 13.03
C PHE A 149 -9.55 -13.36 14.19
N LEU A 150 -9.01 -12.14 14.22
CA LEU A 150 -8.08 -11.71 15.27
C LEU A 150 -8.72 -11.69 16.66
N ILE A 151 -9.95 -11.20 16.77
CA ILE A 151 -10.69 -11.20 18.03
C ILE A 151 -10.93 -12.64 18.51
N PHE A 152 -11.28 -13.55 17.61
CA PHE A 152 -11.45 -14.96 17.91
C PHE A 152 -10.14 -15.57 18.41
N MET A 153 -9.04 -15.41 17.66
CA MET A 153 -7.73 -15.95 18.04
C MET A 153 -7.24 -15.40 19.38
N HIS A 154 -7.43 -14.12 19.65
CA HIS A 154 -7.08 -13.53 20.95
C HIS A 154 -7.94 -14.10 22.09
N LYS A 155 -9.25 -14.31 21.89
CA LYS A 155 -10.08 -14.93 22.94
C LYS A 155 -9.69 -16.39 23.19
N THR A 156 -9.33 -17.12 22.14
CA THR A 156 -8.92 -18.53 22.27
C THR A 156 -7.57 -18.68 22.97
N HIS A 157 -6.60 -17.79 22.67
CA HIS A 157 -5.21 -17.96 23.10
C HIS A 157 -4.75 -17.02 24.21
N CYS A 158 -5.42 -15.89 24.44
CA CYS A 158 -5.04 -14.90 25.46
C CYS A 158 -5.95 -14.90 26.69
N THR A 159 -7.14 -15.51 26.64
CA THR A 159 -8.11 -15.47 27.74
C THR A 159 -8.46 -16.89 28.22
N GLY A 160 -7.82 -17.36 29.31
CA GLY A 160 -8.03 -18.68 29.94
C GLY A 160 -6.83 -19.17 30.77
N ASP A 161 -6.95 -20.32 31.46
CA ASP A 161 -5.88 -20.98 32.26
C ASP A 161 -4.67 -21.46 31.43
N ASN A 162 -4.78 -21.44 30.09
CA ASN A 162 -3.64 -21.65 29.17
C ASN A 162 -2.79 -20.37 28.98
N GLY A 163 -3.03 -19.35 29.80
CA GLY A 163 -2.57 -17.98 29.63
C GLY A 163 -1.12 -17.73 30.09
N SER A 164 -0.38 -17.10 29.19
CA SER A 164 1.02 -16.66 29.29
C SER A 164 2.07 -17.76 29.02
N GLY A 165 2.69 -17.69 27.84
CA GLY A 165 3.96 -18.35 27.53
C GLY A 165 3.96 -19.32 26.35
N SER A 166 2.82 -19.87 25.94
CA SER A 166 2.75 -20.75 24.77
C SER A 166 2.69 -19.94 23.47
N LYS A 167 3.64 -20.21 22.58
CA LYS A 167 3.72 -19.63 21.23
C LYS A 167 2.47 -20.03 20.45
N VAL A 168 1.79 -19.06 19.85
CA VAL A 168 0.65 -19.34 18.96
C VAL A 168 1.21 -19.70 17.61
N GLU A 169 1.01 -20.95 17.19
CA GLU A 169 1.44 -21.43 15.89
C GLU A 169 0.21 -21.56 14.98
N THR A 170 0.30 -20.96 13.81
CA THR A 170 -0.70 -21.05 12.75
C THR A 170 0.01 -21.41 11.44
N PRO A 171 -0.67 -22.06 10.47
CA PRO A 171 -0.05 -22.52 9.24
C PRO A 171 0.75 -21.46 8.45
N MET A 172 0.29 -20.21 8.45
CA MET A 172 0.96 -19.06 7.83
C MET A 172 1.71 -18.17 8.83
N ASN A 173 1.76 -18.57 10.11
CA ASN A 173 2.45 -17.91 11.21
C ASN A 173 2.09 -16.41 11.36
N SER A 174 0.88 -16.02 10.98
CA SER A 174 0.49 -14.60 10.86
C SER A 174 0.22 -13.88 12.18
N ILE A 175 0.10 -14.62 13.28
CA ILE A 175 -0.30 -14.11 14.61
C ILE A 175 0.60 -14.57 15.76
N HIS A 176 1.80 -15.07 15.49
CA HIS A 176 2.69 -15.64 16.52
C HIS A 176 3.01 -14.69 17.69
N TYR A 177 2.91 -13.38 17.47
CA TYR A 177 3.16 -12.31 18.43
C TYR A 177 1.93 -11.95 19.29
N ILE A 178 0.76 -12.56 19.06
CA ILE A 178 -0.51 -12.12 19.68
C ILE A 178 -0.51 -12.26 21.21
N ASN A 179 0.24 -13.24 21.73
CA ASN A 179 0.38 -13.56 23.16
C ASN A 179 1.63 -12.93 23.81
N GLU A 180 2.44 -12.18 23.07
CA GLU A 180 3.65 -11.55 23.60
C GLU A 180 3.34 -10.39 24.55
N PRO A 181 4.24 -10.08 25.50
CA PRO A 181 4.11 -8.91 26.35
C PRO A 181 4.10 -7.61 25.53
N ASP A 182 3.48 -6.57 26.09
CA ASP A 182 3.44 -5.23 25.49
C ASP A 182 4.75 -4.47 25.72
N GLU A 183 5.83 -5.00 25.17
CA GLU A 183 7.12 -4.33 25.20
C GLU A 183 7.11 -3.10 24.28
N LYS A 184 7.62 -1.99 24.82
CA LYS A 184 7.72 -0.72 24.09
C LYS A 184 9.14 -0.53 23.58
N VAL A 185 9.28 -0.49 22.27
CA VAL A 185 10.50 -0.04 21.61
C VAL A 185 10.57 1.48 21.73
N THR A 186 11.72 1.98 22.14
CA THR A 186 11.94 3.42 22.26
C THR A 186 12.69 3.94 21.03
N LEU A 187 12.07 4.82 20.26
CA LEU A 187 12.71 5.49 19.12
C LEU A 187 13.29 6.83 19.58
N LYS A 188 14.61 6.88 19.83
CA LYS A 188 15.33 8.10 20.26
C LYS A 188 16.29 8.62 19.20
N THR A 189 16.89 7.70 18.45
CA THR A 189 17.99 7.96 17.55
C THR A 189 17.73 7.33 16.18
N LYS A 190 18.58 7.66 15.20
CA LYS A 190 18.48 7.07 13.86
C LYS A 190 18.80 5.57 13.86
N GLN A 191 19.57 5.10 14.84
CA GLN A 191 19.93 3.68 15.01
C GLN A 191 18.72 2.82 15.42
N ASP A 192 17.74 3.43 16.08
CA ASP A 192 16.51 2.75 16.49
C ASP A 192 15.55 2.52 15.31
N ILE A 193 15.81 3.13 14.15
CA ILE A 193 14.98 3.00 12.95
C ILE A 193 15.40 1.74 12.20
N SER A 194 14.66 0.66 12.43
CA SER A 194 14.88 -0.64 11.79
C SER A 194 13.55 -1.37 11.53
N VAL A 195 13.55 -2.28 10.57
CA VAL A 195 12.36 -3.10 10.26
C VAL A 195 11.92 -3.95 11.47
N PRO A 196 12.81 -4.61 12.24
CA PRO A 196 12.43 -5.31 13.46
C PRO A 196 11.73 -4.41 14.49
N ASN A 197 12.27 -3.21 14.73
CA ASN A 197 11.67 -2.26 15.67
C ASN A 197 10.27 -1.81 15.20
N PHE A 198 10.09 -1.57 13.90
CA PHE A 198 8.75 -1.30 13.37
C PHE A 198 7.82 -2.49 13.52
N LEU A 199 8.25 -3.71 13.21
CA LEU A 199 7.45 -4.92 13.43
C LEU A 199 7.02 -5.06 14.90
N SER A 200 7.89 -4.75 15.86
CA SER A 200 7.53 -4.72 17.29
C SER A 200 6.46 -3.66 17.60
N ILE A 201 6.58 -2.45 17.03
CA ILE A 201 5.56 -1.40 17.19
C ILE A 201 4.22 -1.84 16.60
N TYR A 202 4.20 -2.39 15.39
CA TYR A 202 2.99 -2.94 14.77
C TYR A 202 2.40 -4.08 15.60
N SER A 203 3.23 -4.99 16.12
CA SER A 203 2.79 -6.11 16.96
C SER A 203 2.07 -5.62 18.21
N PHE A 204 2.65 -4.62 18.90
CA PHE A 204 1.98 -3.93 20.01
C PHE A 204 0.66 -3.31 19.57
N LEU A 205 0.65 -2.60 18.44
CA LEU A 205 -0.52 -1.89 17.95
C LEU A 205 -1.67 -2.84 17.61
N VAL A 206 -1.38 -4.00 17.00
CA VAL A 206 -2.37 -5.07 16.78
C VAL A 206 -2.96 -5.52 18.10
N ARG A 207 -2.13 -5.90 19.10
CA ARG A 207 -2.60 -6.35 20.42
C ARG A 207 -3.45 -5.28 21.13
N TYR A 208 -3.00 -4.03 21.09
CA TYR A 208 -3.76 -2.90 21.61
C TYR A 208 -5.13 -2.76 20.93
N LEU A 209 -5.18 -2.78 19.60
CA LEU A 209 -6.41 -2.62 18.83
C LEU A 209 -7.36 -3.82 18.98
N VAL A 210 -6.86 -5.05 19.17
CA VAL A 210 -7.69 -6.20 19.53
C VAL A 210 -8.39 -5.97 20.86
N ARG A 211 -7.64 -5.61 21.92
CA ARG A 211 -8.21 -5.34 23.25
C ARG A 211 -9.16 -4.16 23.21
N LYS A 212 -8.84 -3.10 22.48
CA LYS A 212 -9.72 -1.95 22.25
C LYS A 212 -11.03 -2.37 21.58
N SER A 213 -10.96 -3.22 20.55
CA SER A 213 -12.14 -3.73 19.84
C SER A 213 -13.04 -4.57 20.76
N ILE A 214 -12.44 -5.46 21.56
CA ILE A 214 -13.16 -6.29 22.54
C ILE A 214 -13.81 -5.40 23.62
N SER A 215 -13.04 -4.50 24.23
CA SER A 215 -13.53 -3.60 25.29
C SER A 215 -14.65 -2.69 24.79
N THR A 216 -14.54 -2.17 23.56
CA THR A 216 -15.60 -1.37 22.93
C THR A 216 -16.88 -2.18 22.78
N TYR A 217 -16.79 -3.38 22.21
CA TYR A 217 -17.92 -4.29 22.05
C TYR A 217 -18.60 -4.64 23.38
N GLU A 218 -17.81 -4.99 24.39
CA GLU A 218 -18.34 -5.33 25.72
C GLU A 218 -18.96 -4.13 26.43
N SER A 219 -18.39 -2.94 26.27
CA SER A 219 -18.96 -1.70 26.78
C SER A 219 -20.33 -1.42 26.17
N LYS A 220 -20.49 -1.63 24.86
CA LYS A 220 -21.77 -1.48 24.15
C LYS A 220 -22.82 -2.48 24.64
N LEU A 221 -22.44 -3.73 24.87
CA LEU A 221 -23.33 -4.72 25.49
C LEU A 221 -23.75 -4.34 26.91
N ARG A 222 -22.82 -3.88 27.75
CA ARG A 222 -23.12 -3.41 29.12
C ARG A 222 -24.08 -2.21 29.13
N ASN A 223 -24.01 -1.37 28.10
CA ASN A 223 -24.92 -0.24 27.91
C ASN A 223 -26.29 -0.63 27.32
N GLY A 224 -26.58 -1.94 27.20
CA GLY A 224 -27.90 -2.44 26.83
C GLY A 224 -28.13 -2.66 25.34
N LEU A 225 -27.11 -2.49 24.49
CA LEU A 225 -27.23 -2.84 23.07
C LEU A 225 -27.24 -4.36 22.87
N ASP A 226 -27.99 -4.81 21.86
CA ASP A 226 -27.95 -6.20 21.42
C ASP A 226 -26.62 -6.53 20.71
N LYS A 227 -26.35 -7.83 20.50
CA LYS A 227 -25.08 -8.30 19.90
C LYS A 227 -24.82 -7.72 18.51
N PHE A 228 -25.86 -7.55 17.70
CA PHE A 228 -25.71 -7.02 16.34
C PHE A 228 -25.35 -5.54 16.39
N SER A 229 -26.10 -4.73 17.16
CA SER A 229 -25.83 -3.30 17.31
C SER A 229 -24.47 -3.03 17.95
N ALA A 230 -24.11 -3.78 19.01
CA ALA A 230 -22.80 -3.67 19.65
C ALA A 230 -21.66 -4.03 18.68
N HIS A 231 -21.84 -5.05 17.83
CA HIS A 231 -20.87 -5.41 16.81
C HIS A 231 -20.69 -4.30 15.77
N ASN A 232 -21.79 -3.76 15.25
CA ASN A 232 -21.81 -2.69 14.26
C ASN A 232 -21.12 -1.42 14.78
N GLU A 233 -21.45 -1.00 16.01
CA GLU A 233 -20.86 0.20 16.62
C GLU A 233 -19.39 0.04 17.04
N SER A 234 -18.84 -1.18 17.02
CA SER A 234 -17.43 -1.46 17.33
C SER A 234 -16.53 -1.53 16.09
N GLN A 235 -17.06 -1.33 14.88
CA GLN A 235 -16.29 -1.50 13.65
C GLN A 235 -15.35 -0.34 13.34
N VAL A 236 -15.88 0.89 13.28
CA VAL A 236 -15.27 2.01 12.53
C VAL A 236 -13.88 2.42 13.04
N PHE A 237 -13.72 2.66 14.35
CA PHE A 237 -12.48 3.16 14.96
C PHE A 237 -11.74 2.11 15.81
N ALA A 238 -12.12 0.85 15.68
CA ALA A 238 -11.49 -0.26 16.37
C ALA A 238 -11.25 -1.44 15.41
N ALA A 239 -12.28 -2.21 15.07
CA ALA A 239 -12.11 -3.45 14.32
C ALA A 239 -11.58 -3.25 12.89
N ARG A 240 -12.02 -2.18 12.18
CA ARG A 240 -11.50 -1.85 10.85
C ARG A 240 -10.02 -1.48 10.88
N THR A 241 -9.62 -0.62 11.82
CA THR A 241 -8.21 -0.23 11.99
C THR A 241 -7.36 -1.42 12.36
N LEU A 242 -7.85 -2.30 13.24
CA LEU A 242 -7.21 -3.56 13.60
C LEU A 242 -6.88 -4.41 12.36
N ALA A 243 -7.84 -4.60 11.46
CA ALA A 243 -7.64 -5.40 10.24
C ALA A 243 -6.52 -4.83 9.36
N LEU A 244 -6.48 -3.51 9.18
CA LEU A 244 -5.46 -2.85 8.37
C LEU A 244 -4.07 -2.93 9.00
N VAL A 245 -3.94 -2.62 10.29
CA VAL A 245 -2.66 -2.70 11.00
C VAL A 245 -2.11 -4.13 11.02
N TYR A 246 -2.98 -5.13 11.25
CA TYR A 246 -2.61 -6.54 11.18
C TYR A 246 -2.07 -6.92 9.81
N THR A 247 -2.77 -6.53 8.76
CA THR A 247 -2.39 -6.85 7.39
C THR A 247 -1.11 -6.15 7.01
N GLU A 248 -0.93 -4.88 7.36
CA GLU A 248 0.30 -4.13 7.13
C GLU A 248 1.50 -4.76 7.85
N ARG A 249 1.33 -5.17 9.11
CA ARG A 249 2.36 -5.91 9.83
C ARG A 249 2.74 -7.20 9.08
N TYR A 250 1.73 -7.97 8.66
CA TYR A 250 1.95 -9.23 7.95
C TYR A 250 2.74 -9.02 6.66
N VAL A 251 2.35 -8.08 5.80
CA VAL A 251 3.06 -7.83 4.53
C VAL A 251 4.50 -7.33 4.74
N ILE A 252 4.74 -6.51 5.77
CA ILE A 252 6.09 -6.05 6.14
C ILE A 252 6.94 -7.24 6.55
N GLU A 253 6.40 -8.13 7.38
CA GLU A 253 7.11 -9.31 7.86
C GLU A 253 7.42 -10.28 6.73
N GLN A 254 6.47 -10.58 5.85
CA GLN A 254 6.70 -11.47 4.70
C GLN A 254 7.81 -10.93 3.80
N TYR A 255 7.79 -9.63 3.52
CA TYR A 255 8.86 -8.99 2.75
C TYR A 255 10.20 -9.04 3.49
N TRP A 256 10.23 -8.74 4.79
CA TRP A 256 11.44 -8.79 5.62
C TRP A 256 12.06 -10.19 5.68
N LEU A 257 11.24 -11.21 5.89
CA LEU A 257 11.67 -12.61 5.88
C LEU A 257 12.22 -13.00 4.51
N HIS A 258 11.55 -12.62 3.42
CA HIS A 258 12.02 -12.90 2.08
C HIS A 258 13.39 -12.30 1.80
N ILE A 259 13.63 -11.02 2.14
CA ILE A 259 14.93 -10.37 1.86
C ILE A 259 16.06 -10.83 2.78
N THR A 260 15.73 -11.31 3.98
CA THR A 260 16.75 -11.80 4.94
C THR A 260 17.18 -13.22 4.62
N THR A 261 16.27 -14.06 4.12
CA THR A 261 16.52 -15.47 3.76
C THR A 261 17.01 -15.65 2.32
N SER A 262 16.64 -14.75 1.41
CA SER A 262 17.06 -14.83 0.00
C SER A 262 18.54 -14.50 -0.19
N ARG A 263 19.19 -15.23 -1.10
CA ARG A 263 20.57 -14.95 -1.50
C ARG A 263 20.59 -13.77 -2.47
N MET A 264 21.12 -12.64 -2.03
CA MET A 264 21.21 -11.40 -2.81
C MET A 264 22.60 -10.78 -2.67
N SER A 265 23.01 -9.96 -3.63
CA SER A 265 24.22 -9.16 -3.48
C SER A 265 24.01 -8.07 -2.40
N PRO A 266 25.07 -7.65 -1.68
CA PRO A 266 24.93 -6.63 -0.63
C PRO A 266 24.26 -5.33 -1.10
N PRO A 267 24.57 -4.77 -2.30
CA PRO A 267 23.89 -3.56 -2.79
C PRO A 267 22.39 -3.75 -3.00
N VAL A 268 21.96 -4.89 -3.56
CA VAL A 268 20.54 -5.17 -3.76
C VAL A 268 19.84 -5.34 -2.42
N LYS A 269 20.45 -6.07 -1.48
CA LYS A 269 19.89 -6.27 -0.13
C LYS A 269 19.70 -4.94 0.61
N LEU A 270 20.61 -3.99 0.44
CA LEU A 270 20.48 -2.64 0.99
C LEU A 270 19.24 -1.93 0.44
N VAL A 271 19.09 -1.86 -0.89
CA VAL A 271 17.95 -1.18 -1.53
C VAL A 271 16.61 -1.83 -1.14
N MET A 272 16.55 -3.16 -1.12
CA MET A 272 15.34 -3.88 -0.69
C MET A 272 15.02 -3.62 0.79
N THR A 273 16.04 -3.54 1.64
CA THR A 273 15.86 -3.15 3.06
C THR A 273 15.33 -1.72 3.18
N GLU A 274 15.85 -0.77 2.39
CA GLU A 274 15.39 0.62 2.39
C GLU A 274 13.94 0.75 1.90
N LEU A 275 13.52 -0.04 0.90
CA LEU A 275 12.12 -0.12 0.47
C LEU A 275 11.21 -0.64 1.60
N CYS A 276 11.60 -1.74 2.27
CA CYS A 276 10.83 -2.27 3.40
C CYS A 276 10.71 -1.23 4.52
N LEU A 277 11.82 -0.56 4.87
CA LEU A 277 11.87 0.44 5.92
C LEU A 277 11.03 1.68 5.56
N LEU A 278 11.04 2.11 4.29
CA LEU A 278 10.23 3.22 3.80
C LEU A 278 8.74 2.89 3.91
N TYR A 279 8.31 1.72 3.42
CA TYR A 279 6.91 1.31 3.52
C TYR A 279 6.46 1.19 4.98
N SER A 280 7.32 0.63 5.84
CA SER A 280 7.04 0.47 7.28
C SER A 280 6.81 1.81 7.96
N ALA A 281 7.72 2.78 7.75
CA ALA A 281 7.64 4.11 8.35
C ALA A 281 6.47 4.93 7.78
N TRP A 282 6.30 4.93 6.45
CA TRP A 282 5.25 5.70 5.76
C TRP A 282 3.85 5.20 6.10
N SER A 283 3.66 3.88 6.23
CA SER A 283 2.34 3.34 6.59
C SER A 283 2.05 3.54 8.08
N LEU A 284 3.06 3.44 8.95
CA LEU A 284 2.90 3.60 10.40
C LEU A 284 2.47 5.01 10.80
N GLU A 285 2.87 6.02 10.03
CA GLU A 285 2.54 7.44 10.27
C GLU A 285 1.02 7.65 10.41
N LYS A 286 0.22 6.92 9.62
CA LYS A 286 -1.25 6.95 9.65
C LYS A 286 -1.85 6.49 10.98
N TYR A 287 -1.10 5.73 11.77
CA TYR A 287 -1.54 5.14 13.04
C TYR A 287 -0.90 5.80 14.27
N VAL A 288 -0.14 6.88 14.08
CA VAL A 288 0.40 7.69 15.17
C VAL A 288 -0.66 8.09 16.21
N PRO A 289 -1.91 8.47 15.84
CA PRO A 289 -2.95 8.76 16.83
C PRO A 289 -3.21 7.61 17.81
N TYR A 290 -3.22 6.35 17.35
CA TYR A 290 -3.44 5.18 18.19
C TYR A 290 -2.23 4.84 19.06
N LEU A 291 -1.01 5.18 18.60
CA LEU A 291 0.20 5.05 19.40
C LEU A 291 0.23 6.06 20.57
N TYR A 292 -0.33 7.26 20.40
CA TYR A 292 -0.54 8.19 21.51
C TYR A 292 -1.71 7.78 22.40
N GLU A 293 -2.84 7.36 21.82
CA GLU A 293 -4.02 6.91 22.56
C GLU A 293 -3.69 5.73 23.51
N SER A 294 -2.84 4.81 23.07
CA SER A 294 -2.35 3.68 23.86
C SER A 294 -1.26 4.05 24.88
N GLY A 295 -0.77 5.29 24.86
CA GLY A 295 0.38 5.74 25.64
C GLY A 295 1.70 5.09 25.23
N TYR A 296 1.80 4.52 24.01
CA TYR A 296 3.05 3.98 23.47
C TYR A 296 4.04 5.11 23.17
N PHE A 297 3.56 6.15 22.47
CA PHE A 297 4.27 7.41 22.35
C PHE A 297 3.74 8.40 23.37
N THR A 298 4.68 9.07 24.05
CA THR A 298 4.38 10.11 25.06
C THR A 298 5.01 11.45 24.68
N GLU A 299 5.90 11.47 23.68
CA GLU A 299 6.67 12.62 23.23
C GLU A 299 6.60 12.74 21.70
N GLY A 300 6.93 13.91 21.15
CA GLY A 300 6.93 14.16 19.70
C GLY A 300 8.15 13.60 18.95
N GLN A 301 9.22 13.23 19.66
CA GLN A 301 10.49 12.81 19.06
C GLN A 301 10.38 11.56 18.15
N PRO A 302 9.65 10.48 18.53
CA PRO A 302 9.46 9.32 17.65
C PRO A 302 8.81 9.68 16.31
N VAL A 303 7.80 10.55 16.32
CA VAL A 303 7.09 10.98 15.11
C VAL A 303 8.02 11.75 14.18
N LYS A 304 8.81 12.68 14.74
CA LYS A 304 9.82 13.41 13.97
C LYS A 304 10.85 12.47 13.34
N LEU A 305 11.32 11.45 14.06
CA LEU A 305 12.26 10.46 13.52
C LEU A 305 11.65 9.64 12.37
N ILE A 306 10.37 9.27 12.46
CA ILE A 306 9.65 8.58 11.38
C ILE A 306 9.57 9.47 10.14
N GLN A 307 9.15 10.73 10.30
CA GLN A 307 9.06 11.69 9.20
C GLN A 307 10.42 11.97 8.56
N ASP A 308 11.46 12.25 9.35
CA ASP A 308 12.83 12.45 8.88
C ASP A 308 13.36 11.20 8.13
N THR A 309 12.96 10.01 8.57
CA THR A 309 13.31 8.74 7.90
C THR A 309 12.65 8.63 6.53
N ILE A 310 11.36 8.92 6.41
CA ILE A 310 10.63 8.90 5.13
C ILE A 310 11.32 9.84 4.14
N LEU A 311 11.59 11.09 4.55
CA LEU A 311 12.25 12.10 3.73
C LEU A 311 13.64 11.67 3.28
N ARG A 312 14.43 11.08 4.18
CA ARG A 312 15.78 10.59 3.89
C ARG A 312 15.76 9.40 2.92
N LEU A 313 14.90 8.42 3.16
CA LEU A 313 14.81 7.22 2.31
C LEU A 313 14.30 7.56 0.91
N CYS A 314 13.33 8.46 0.78
CA CYS A 314 12.90 8.96 -0.54
C CYS A 314 14.07 9.56 -1.32
N ARG A 315 14.91 10.38 -0.67
CA ARG A 315 16.11 10.96 -1.29
C ARG A 315 17.15 9.91 -1.67
N HIS A 316 17.37 8.91 -0.82
CA HIS A 316 18.34 7.84 -1.05
C HIS A 316 17.92 6.86 -2.15
N LEU A 317 16.62 6.57 -2.27
CA LEU A 317 16.07 5.66 -3.27
C LEU A 317 15.90 6.33 -4.63
N LYS A 318 15.73 7.66 -4.68
CA LYS A 318 15.54 8.43 -5.92
C LYS A 318 16.52 8.05 -7.05
N PRO A 319 17.85 7.95 -6.85
CA PRO A 319 18.78 7.60 -7.93
C PRO A 319 18.50 6.24 -8.57
N ASN A 320 17.89 5.31 -7.85
CA ASN A 320 17.58 3.96 -8.31
C ASN A 320 16.12 3.80 -8.75
N ILE A 321 15.26 4.83 -8.59
CA ILE A 321 13.81 4.67 -8.69
C ILE A 321 13.33 4.25 -10.08
N VAL A 322 14.00 4.75 -11.13
CA VAL A 322 13.72 4.35 -12.51
C VAL A 322 14.09 2.88 -12.69
N SER A 323 15.31 2.48 -12.32
CA SER A 323 15.73 1.07 -12.42
C SER A 323 14.83 0.12 -11.62
N LEU A 324 14.36 0.55 -10.46
CA LEU A 324 13.45 -0.22 -9.61
C LEU A 324 12.09 -0.43 -10.27
N ILE A 325 11.52 0.56 -10.96
CA ILE A 325 10.23 0.36 -11.63
C ILE A 325 10.41 -0.39 -12.97
N GLU A 326 11.54 -0.18 -13.66
CA GLU A 326 11.85 -0.82 -14.94
C GLU A 326 12.03 -2.33 -14.83
N VAL A 327 12.51 -2.86 -13.69
CA VAL A 327 12.65 -4.32 -13.50
C VAL A 327 11.32 -5.06 -13.58
N GLU A 328 10.21 -4.36 -13.33
CA GLU A 328 8.85 -4.88 -13.38
C GLU A 328 8.09 -4.40 -14.64
N ALA A 329 8.68 -3.52 -15.45
CA ALA A 329 7.95 -2.83 -16.50
C ALA A 329 7.47 -3.80 -17.61
N PRO A 330 6.17 -3.80 -17.94
CA PRO A 330 5.70 -4.52 -19.11
C PRO A 330 6.06 -3.75 -20.39
N PRO A 331 5.94 -4.37 -21.57
CA PRO A 331 6.13 -3.69 -22.86
C PRO A 331 5.22 -2.44 -23.00
N ASP A 332 5.68 -1.44 -23.75
CA ASP A 332 4.94 -0.18 -23.95
C ASP A 332 3.51 -0.39 -24.51
N SER A 333 3.28 -1.47 -25.27
CA SER A 333 1.93 -1.84 -25.76
C SER A 333 0.97 -2.26 -24.65
N ILE A 334 1.48 -2.74 -23.51
CA ILE A 334 0.68 -3.01 -22.32
C ILE A 334 0.55 -1.75 -21.49
N VAL A 335 1.61 -0.94 -21.36
CA VAL A 335 1.57 0.33 -20.61
C VAL A 335 0.53 1.28 -21.20
N ASP A 336 0.46 1.31 -22.54
CA ASP A 336 -0.50 2.10 -23.32
C ASP A 336 -0.61 3.55 -22.86
N SER A 337 0.55 4.20 -22.75
CA SER A 337 0.67 5.57 -22.29
C SER A 337 1.83 6.28 -22.96
N VAL A 338 1.54 7.43 -23.55
CA VAL A 338 2.53 8.32 -24.15
C VAL A 338 3.49 8.87 -23.09
N LEU A 339 2.98 9.19 -21.89
CA LEU A 339 3.81 9.67 -20.78
C LEU A 339 4.69 8.56 -20.20
N GLY A 340 4.21 7.32 -20.28
CA GLY A 340 4.87 6.14 -19.79
C GLY A 340 5.75 5.43 -20.80
N SER A 341 6.15 6.03 -21.94
CA SER A 341 6.98 5.30 -22.90
C SER A 341 8.41 5.06 -22.41
N SER A 342 8.90 3.84 -22.64
CA SER A 342 10.26 3.38 -22.40
C SER A 342 11.34 4.20 -23.14
N THR A 343 10.99 4.87 -24.24
CA THR A 343 11.95 5.68 -25.01
C THR A 343 12.32 7.00 -24.33
N GLY A 344 11.51 7.46 -23.37
CA GLY A 344 11.65 8.77 -22.74
C GLY A 344 11.34 9.97 -23.66
N ALA A 345 10.98 9.74 -24.92
CA ALA A 345 10.68 10.78 -25.92
C ALA A 345 9.25 11.35 -25.76
N VAL A 346 8.86 11.65 -24.53
CA VAL A 346 7.47 11.99 -24.14
C VAL A 346 6.88 13.09 -25.01
N TYR A 347 7.58 14.21 -25.22
CA TYR A 347 7.04 15.33 -25.99
C TYR A 347 6.84 15.02 -27.47
N LYS A 348 7.75 14.24 -28.07
CA LYS A 348 7.61 13.80 -29.46
C LYS A 348 6.39 12.89 -29.62
N GLN A 349 6.17 12.01 -28.65
CA GLN A 349 5.02 11.12 -28.64
C GLN A 349 3.71 11.84 -28.34
N LEU A 350 3.71 12.84 -27.45
CA LEU A 350 2.54 13.70 -27.21
C LEU A 350 2.14 14.44 -28.49
N GLN A 351 3.12 15.02 -29.18
CA GLN A 351 2.87 15.68 -30.46
C GLN A 351 2.34 14.70 -31.51
N ALA A 352 2.92 13.49 -31.58
CA ALA A 352 2.43 12.45 -32.49
C ALA A 352 0.99 12.02 -32.16
N ALA A 353 0.64 11.88 -30.89
CA ALA A 353 -0.69 11.53 -30.45
C ALA A 353 -1.73 12.61 -30.79
N PHE A 354 -1.38 13.90 -30.61
CA PHE A 354 -2.25 15.00 -31.02
C PHE A 354 -2.42 15.04 -32.54
N ASN A 355 -1.32 14.98 -33.29
CA ASN A 355 -1.37 15.04 -34.75
C ASN A 355 -2.07 13.83 -35.38
N GLY A 356 -2.08 12.68 -34.70
CA GLY A 356 -2.73 11.46 -35.16
C GLY A 356 -4.21 11.36 -34.80
N TYR A 357 -4.77 12.30 -34.02
CA TYR A 357 -6.17 12.26 -33.65
C TYR A 357 -7.07 12.56 -34.87
N PRO A 358 -8.13 11.74 -35.13
CA PRO A 358 -9.02 11.97 -36.27
C PRO A 358 -9.65 13.36 -36.24
N GLY A 359 -9.68 14.04 -37.39
CA GLY A 359 -10.26 15.39 -37.51
C GLY A 359 -9.43 16.51 -36.88
N ASN A 360 -8.24 16.24 -36.31
CA ASN A 360 -7.45 17.27 -35.59
C ASN A 360 -7.03 18.48 -36.44
N PHE A 361 -6.95 18.32 -37.76
CA PHE A 361 -6.64 19.40 -38.71
C PHE A 361 -7.81 19.78 -39.60
N GLU A 362 -8.98 19.20 -39.34
CA GLU A 362 -10.20 19.44 -40.09
C GLU A 362 -11.06 20.45 -39.33
N GLN A 363 -11.88 21.20 -40.06
CA GLN A 363 -12.89 22.05 -39.44
C GLN A 363 -14.04 21.15 -38.98
N ASP A 364 -14.53 21.36 -37.77
CA ASP A 364 -15.71 20.66 -37.25
C ASP A 364 -16.89 20.82 -38.22
N GLU A 365 -17.59 19.73 -38.55
CA GLU A 365 -18.70 19.74 -39.50
C GLU A 365 -19.83 20.68 -39.04
N GLU A 366 -20.02 20.80 -37.72
CA GLU A 366 -21.03 21.67 -37.11
C GLU A 366 -20.54 23.12 -36.94
N TRP A 367 -19.28 23.43 -37.25
CA TRP A 367 -18.70 24.77 -37.02
C TRP A 367 -19.51 25.87 -37.71
N GLY A 368 -20.00 25.61 -38.93
CA GLY A 368 -20.84 26.55 -39.67
C GLY A 368 -22.21 26.77 -39.01
N GLU A 369 -22.79 25.73 -38.41
CA GLU A 369 -24.06 25.80 -37.70
C GLU A 369 -23.91 26.50 -36.34
N MET A 370 -22.79 26.26 -35.64
CA MET A 370 -22.47 26.87 -34.34
C MET A 370 -22.22 28.38 -34.42
N LEU A 371 -21.68 28.89 -35.54
CA LEU A 371 -21.49 30.32 -35.75
C LEU A 371 -22.81 31.09 -36.01
N GLY A 372 -23.93 30.39 -36.21
CA GLY A 372 -25.23 30.98 -36.55
C GLY A 372 -25.20 31.83 -37.83
N LYS A 373 -26.20 32.70 -38.04
CA LYS A 373 -26.23 33.65 -39.17
C LYS A 373 -25.26 34.84 -38.98
N SER A 374 -24.09 34.64 -38.38
CA SER A 374 -23.04 35.67 -38.32
C SER A 374 -22.19 35.68 -39.59
N HIS A 375 -22.84 35.77 -40.75
CA HIS A 375 -22.22 36.05 -42.05
C HIS A 375 -22.58 37.47 -42.54
N LEU A 376 -22.74 38.43 -41.62
CA LEU A 376 -22.83 39.86 -41.93
C LEU A 376 -21.48 40.54 -41.70
#